data_AF-A0A958IYW7-F1
#
_entry.id   AF-A0A958IYW7-F1
#
_cell.length_a   1.000
_cell.length_b   1.000
_cell.length_c   1.000
_cell.angle_alpha   90.00
_cell.angle_beta   90.00
_cell.angle_gamma   90.00
#
_symmetry.space_group_name_H-M   'P 1'
#
loop_
_entity.id
_entity.type
_entity.pdbx_description
1 polymer ?
#
loop_
_entity_poly.entity_id
_entity_poly.type
_entity_poly.pdbx_seq_one_letter_code
_entity_poly.pdbx_strand_id
1 'polypeptide(L)'
;GQDAQVVQGYGHFGPHANPQADMMQGASAYHAVADPSFEWADPSHLNVENSCKTCHLSTKEFGAGPGGAAYTGHTFLPKVDACVGCHGAIADFDDIRALEDFDGDGSIEGIQSEVTGLIHLIEDALVATGLDTTGLGFEGALGDTTRGTFVQRGAGYNMLFVEEDKSLGVHNPDYAIQILQQSYQYLTGAPVPNAVILRKGEHKAVSKF
;
A
#
# COMPACT_ATOMS: atom_id res chain seq x y z
N GLY A 1 -17.78 14.05 -3.21
CA GLY A 1 -17.20 15.39 -3.46
C GLY A 1 -15.74 15.20 -3.75
N GLN A 2 -15.19 15.86 -4.76
CA GLN A 2 -13.77 15.69 -5.10
C GLN A 2 -12.89 16.26 -3.98
N ASP A 3 -11.81 15.56 -3.65
CA ASP A 3 -10.86 15.99 -2.63
C ASP A 3 -10.18 17.30 -3.06
N ALA A 4 -10.25 18.33 -2.20
CA ALA A 4 -9.81 19.67 -2.54
C ALA A 4 -8.32 19.73 -2.87
N GLN A 5 -7.49 18.86 -2.27
CA GLN A 5 -6.05 18.81 -2.54
C GLN A 5 -5.74 18.22 -3.92
N VAL A 6 -6.53 17.26 -4.40
CA VAL A 6 -6.39 16.71 -5.76
C VAL A 6 -6.83 17.75 -6.79
N VAL A 7 -7.88 18.52 -6.49
CA VAL A 7 -8.35 19.60 -7.38
C VAL A 7 -7.36 20.78 -7.41
N GLN A 8 -6.96 21.28 -6.26
CA GLN A 8 -6.34 22.60 -6.10
C GLN A 8 -4.85 22.57 -5.78
N GLY A 9 -4.26 21.38 -5.58
CA GLY A 9 -2.92 21.23 -5.00
C GLY A 9 -2.80 21.84 -3.61
N TYR A 10 -1.70 21.57 -2.92
CA TYR A 10 -1.45 22.11 -1.59
C TYR A 10 0.04 22.03 -1.26
N GLY A 11 0.54 22.94 -0.42
CA GLY A 11 1.94 22.91 0.05
C GLY A 11 2.28 21.68 0.91
N HIS A 12 1.28 20.92 1.36
CA HIS A 12 1.40 19.63 2.04
C HIS A 12 0.51 18.61 1.32
N PHE A 13 0.80 18.36 0.04
CA PHE A 13 0.03 17.45 -0.78
C PHE A 13 0.27 15.99 -0.37
N GLY A 14 -0.81 15.21 -0.32
CA GLY A 14 -0.73 13.78 -0.02
C GLY A 14 -1.64 13.40 1.15
N PRO A 15 -1.63 12.11 1.55
CA PRO A 15 -2.36 11.66 2.71
C PRO A 15 -1.88 12.38 3.98
N HIS A 16 -2.71 12.37 5.02
CA HIS A 16 -2.18 12.63 6.35
C HIS A 16 -1.06 11.60 6.61
N ALA A 17 0.08 12.07 7.12
CA ALA A 17 1.21 11.19 7.42
C ALA A 17 0.74 10.02 8.30
N ASN A 18 1.18 8.81 7.96
CA ASN A 18 0.79 7.57 8.64
C ASN A 18 -0.71 7.22 8.49
N PRO A 19 -1.21 6.90 7.28
CA PRO A 19 -2.60 6.53 7.04
C PRO A 19 -2.89 5.04 7.34
N GLN A 20 -2.23 4.41 8.32
CA GLN A 20 -2.30 2.95 8.48
C GLN A 20 -3.70 2.43 8.78
N ALA A 21 -4.47 3.17 9.58
CA ALA A 21 -5.85 2.79 9.87
C ALA A 21 -6.74 2.86 8.62
N ASP A 22 -6.53 3.85 7.76
CA ASP A 22 -7.25 4.00 6.49
C ASP A 22 -6.88 2.89 5.50
N MET A 23 -5.59 2.55 5.40
CA MET A 23 -5.11 1.43 4.56
C MET A 23 -5.72 0.09 5.03
N MET A 24 -5.62 -0.20 6.33
CA MET A 24 -6.22 -1.39 6.93
C MET A 24 -7.72 -1.49 6.65
N GLN A 25 -8.43 -0.36 6.68
CA GLN A 25 -9.86 -0.28 6.42
C GLN A 25 -10.21 -0.31 4.91
N GLY A 26 -9.27 -0.07 4.01
CA GLY A 26 -9.55 0.11 2.59
C GLY A 26 -10.33 1.40 2.31
N ALA A 27 -10.00 2.48 3.03
CA ALA A 27 -10.72 3.75 2.99
C ALA A 27 -9.79 4.95 2.71
N SER A 28 -10.39 6.12 2.51
CA SER A 28 -9.76 7.45 2.46
C SER A 28 -8.72 7.69 1.34
N ALA A 29 -8.38 6.68 0.54
CA ALA A 29 -7.65 6.89 -0.71
C ALA A 29 -8.54 7.61 -1.75
N TYR A 30 -7.93 8.14 -2.80
CA TYR A 30 -8.63 8.82 -3.88
C TYR A 30 -9.29 7.81 -4.84
N HIS A 31 -10.47 7.30 -4.49
CA HIS A 31 -11.21 6.28 -5.27
C HIS A 31 -11.74 6.75 -6.63
N ALA A 32 -11.73 8.06 -6.91
CA ALA A 32 -12.17 8.59 -8.20
C ALA A 32 -11.20 8.26 -9.36
N VAL A 33 -10.09 7.56 -9.09
CA VAL A 33 -9.26 6.91 -10.13
C VAL A 33 -9.95 5.73 -10.81
N ALA A 34 -11.00 5.17 -10.21
CA ALA A 34 -11.73 4.04 -10.74
C ALA A 34 -13.16 4.41 -11.16
N ASP A 35 -13.79 3.53 -11.95
CA ASP A 35 -15.22 3.62 -12.23
C ASP A 35 -16.02 3.57 -10.91
N PRO A 36 -17.14 4.32 -10.77
CA PRO A 36 -17.96 4.29 -9.56
C PRO A 36 -18.51 2.91 -9.17
N SER A 37 -18.55 1.96 -10.10
CA SER A 37 -18.95 0.57 -9.86
C SER A 37 -17.79 -0.35 -9.44
N PHE A 38 -16.56 0.15 -9.37
CA PHE A 38 -15.42 -0.64 -8.95
C PHE A 38 -15.59 -1.12 -7.50
N GLU A 39 -15.51 -2.43 -7.30
CA GLU A 39 -15.64 -3.05 -5.98
C GLU A 39 -14.27 -3.16 -5.30
N TRP A 40 -14.03 -2.27 -4.32
CA TRP A 40 -12.82 -2.28 -3.50
C TRP A 40 -12.80 -3.48 -2.53
N ALA A 41 -11.60 -4.01 -2.32
CA ALA A 41 -11.36 -5.13 -1.42
C ALA A 41 -11.77 -4.81 0.01
N ASP A 42 -12.33 -5.81 0.70
CA ASP A 42 -12.66 -5.70 2.12
C ASP A 42 -11.37 -5.72 2.97
N PRO A 43 -11.40 -5.17 4.20
CA PRO A 43 -10.29 -5.29 5.14
C PRO A 43 -9.85 -6.74 5.35
N SER A 44 -8.54 -6.99 5.38
CA SER A 44 -7.97 -8.30 5.72
C SER A 44 -7.48 -8.32 7.18
N HIS A 45 -6.37 -7.65 7.49
CA HIS A 45 -5.75 -7.68 8.81
C HIS A 45 -6.51 -6.89 9.88
N LEU A 46 -7.42 -6.00 9.50
CA LEU A 46 -8.30 -5.32 10.47
C LEU A 46 -9.17 -6.31 11.26
N ASN A 47 -9.46 -7.47 10.66
CA ASN A 47 -10.27 -8.54 11.26
C ASN A 47 -9.47 -9.45 12.20
N VAL A 48 -8.16 -9.25 12.33
CA VAL A 48 -7.33 -9.97 13.30
C VAL A 48 -7.63 -9.40 14.70
N GLU A 49 -7.84 -10.29 15.67
CA GLU A 49 -8.11 -9.90 17.06
C GLU A 49 -7.00 -8.96 17.57
N ASN A 50 -7.37 -7.92 18.31
CA ASN A 50 -6.47 -6.87 18.81
C ASN A 50 -5.73 -6.05 17.72
N SER A 51 -6.10 -6.20 16.45
CA SER A 51 -5.63 -5.42 15.29
C SER A 51 -4.12 -5.17 15.34
N CYS A 52 -3.69 -3.91 15.50
CA CYS A 52 -2.29 -3.50 15.49
C CYS A 52 -1.43 -4.26 16.53
N LYS A 53 -2.01 -4.55 17.70
CA LYS A 53 -1.27 -5.15 18.83
C LYS A 53 -0.72 -6.53 18.47
N THR A 54 -1.48 -7.31 17.70
CA THR A 54 -1.13 -8.69 17.38
C THR A 54 0.17 -8.78 16.59
N CYS A 55 0.42 -7.81 15.70
CA CYS A 55 1.67 -7.77 14.92
C CYS A 55 2.75 -6.90 15.57
N HIS A 56 2.38 -5.73 16.11
CA HIS A 56 3.33 -4.70 16.52
C HIS A 56 3.72 -4.72 18.00
N LEU A 57 2.91 -5.33 18.87
CA LEU A 57 3.15 -5.31 20.32
C LEU A 57 3.50 -6.71 20.84
N SER A 58 4.64 -7.23 20.38
CA SER A 58 5.25 -8.41 20.99
C SER A 58 5.66 -8.07 22.42
N THR A 59 5.09 -8.76 23.41
CA THR A 59 5.47 -8.63 24.82
C THR A 59 6.04 -9.94 25.36
N LYS A 60 6.91 -9.83 26.35
CA LYS A 60 7.38 -10.96 27.16
C LYS A 60 7.36 -10.55 28.62
N GLU A 61 6.55 -11.24 29.42
CA GLU A 61 6.47 -11.04 30.85
C GLU A 61 7.73 -11.56 31.57
N PHE A 62 7.98 -11.02 32.76
CA PHE A 62 9.07 -11.46 33.61
C PHE A 62 8.86 -12.91 34.05
N GLY A 63 9.87 -13.77 33.89
CA GLY A 63 9.80 -15.17 34.30
C GLY A 63 9.25 -16.16 33.27
N ALA A 64 9.01 -15.75 32.03
CA ALA A 64 8.77 -16.67 30.91
C ALA A 64 10.09 -17.38 30.51
N GLY A 65 10.48 -18.38 31.31
CA GLY A 65 11.70 -19.20 31.16
C GLY A 65 12.91 -18.71 31.98
N PRO A 66 13.95 -19.55 32.19
CA PRO A 66 15.11 -19.18 33.00
C PRO A 66 15.91 -18.03 32.36
N GLY A 67 16.05 -16.91 33.08
CA GLY A 67 17.00 -15.83 32.75
C GLY A 67 16.56 -14.84 31.66
N GLY A 68 15.32 -14.87 31.19
CA GLY A 68 14.84 -13.94 30.16
C GLY A 68 14.47 -12.56 30.72
N ALA A 69 15.03 -11.49 30.16
CA ALA A 69 14.54 -10.13 30.39
C ALA A 69 13.12 -9.96 29.83
N ALA A 70 12.28 -9.24 30.56
CA ALA A 70 10.95 -8.83 30.10
C ALA A 70 11.06 -7.70 29.08
N TYR A 71 10.09 -7.61 28.16
CA TYR A 71 9.93 -6.46 27.28
C TYR A 71 8.45 -6.18 27.01
N THR A 72 8.09 -4.90 26.93
CA THR A 72 6.71 -4.44 26.78
C THR A 72 6.31 -4.13 25.34
N GLY A 73 7.23 -4.29 24.38
CA GLY A 73 6.92 -4.15 22.94
C GLY A 73 6.79 -2.72 22.42
N HIS A 74 7.10 -1.68 23.21
CA HIS A 74 6.85 -0.27 22.83
C HIS A 74 7.71 0.30 21.68
N THR A 75 8.58 -0.50 21.04
CA THR A 75 9.17 -0.10 19.75
C THR A 75 8.13 -0.09 18.64
N PHE A 76 7.04 -0.84 18.82
CA PHE A 76 5.93 -0.98 17.87
C PHE A 76 6.36 -1.46 16.48
N LEU A 77 7.53 -2.07 16.38
CA LEU A 77 8.00 -2.71 15.16
C LEU A 77 7.44 -4.13 15.10
N PRO A 78 6.87 -4.53 13.95
CA PRO A 78 6.39 -5.89 13.78
C PRO A 78 7.57 -6.87 13.76
N LYS A 79 7.29 -8.13 14.11
CA LYS A 79 8.23 -9.23 13.98
C LYS A 79 7.61 -10.30 13.09
N VAL A 80 8.45 -10.94 12.28
CA VAL A 80 8.09 -12.07 11.41
C VAL A 80 7.35 -13.18 12.18
N ASP A 81 7.72 -13.42 13.45
CA ASP A 81 7.05 -14.37 14.35
C ASP A 81 5.54 -14.15 14.48
N ALA A 82 5.05 -12.91 14.37
CA ALA A 82 3.64 -12.59 14.47
C ALA A 82 2.83 -13.09 13.26
N CYS A 83 3.48 -13.28 12.12
CA CYS A 83 2.85 -13.71 10.87
C CYS A 83 2.74 -15.23 10.79
N VAL A 84 3.65 -15.96 11.46
CA VAL A 84 3.83 -17.42 11.31
C VAL A 84 2.56 -18.22 11.61
N GLY A 85 1.73 -17.73 12.54
CA GLY A 85 0.47 -18.38 12.91
C GLY A 85 -0.56 -18.45 11.76
N CYS A 86 -0.46 -17.58 10.75
CA CYS A 86 -1.38 -17.52 9.61
C CYS A 86 -0.68 -17.70 8.26
N HIS A 87 0.60 -17.31 8.17
CA HIS A 87 1.42 -17.30 6.95
C HIS A 87 2.57 -18.31 7.00
N GLY A 88 2.53 -19.28 7.92
CA GLY A 88 3.47 -20.40 7.93
C GLY A 88 4.91 -19.97 8.19
N ALA A 89 5.86 -20.84 7.85
CA ALA A 89 7.27 -20.58 8.13
C ALA A 89 7.82 -19.53 7.15
N ILE A 90 8.15 -18.35 7.68
CA ILE A 90 8.78 -17.25 6.97
C ILE A 90 9.97 -16.72 7.80
N ALA A 91 10.97 -16.17 7.13
CA ALA A 91 12.15 -15.53 7.73
C ALA A 91 12.19 -14.03 7.47
N ASP A 92 11.52 -13.57 6.42
CA ASP A 92 11.32 -12.18 6.02
C ASP A 92 9.84 -11.88 5.78
N PHE A 93 9.43 -10.60 5.84
CA PHE A 93 8.05 -10.22 5.51
C PHE A 93 7.71 -10.50 4.05
N ASP A 94 8.69 -10.35 3.15
CA ASP A 94 8.52 -10.58 1.72
C ASP A 94 8.62 -12.07 1.32
N ASP A 95 8.88 -12.98 2.29
CA ASP A 95 8.68 -14.41 2.07
C ASP A 95 7.19 -14.77 1.92
N ILE A 96 6.28 -13.87 2.30
CA ILE A 96 4.84 -14.00 2.02
C ILE A 96 4.62 -13.70 0.53
N ARG A 97 4.66 -14.76 -0.26
CA ARG A 97 4.51 -14.72 -1.73
C ARG A 97 3.14 -14.21 -2.13
N ALA A 98 3.14 -13.33 -3.14
CA ALA A 98 1.96 -13.05 -3.92
C ALA A 98 1.51 -14.30 -4.67
N LEU A 99 0.22 -14.37 -4.99
CA LEU A 99 -0.36 -15.48 -5.73
C LEU A 99 -0.19 -15.34 -7.24
N GLU A 100 -0.03 -14.11 -7.73
CA GLU A 100 0.04 -13.76 -9.14
C GLU A 100 1.00 -12.57 -9.32
N ASP A 101 1.39 -12.31 -10.56
CA ASP A 101 2.25 -11.19 -10.98
C ASP A 101 1.37 -9.95 -11.14
N PHE A 102 1.41 -9.05 -10.16
CA PHE A 102 0.52 -7.89 -10.05
C PHE A 102 1.14 -6.60 -10.58
N ASP A 103 2.46 -6.50 -10.69
CA ASP A 103 3.15 -5.38 -11.32
C ASP A 103 3.47 -5.62 -12.81
N GLY A 104 3.40 -6.85 -13.28
CA GLY A 104 3.58 -7.23 -14.67
C GLY A 104 5.03 -7.34 -15.12
N ASP A 105 5.97 -7.50 -14.18
CA ASP A 105 7.40 -7.62 -14.47
C ASP A 105 7.81 -9.02 -14.99
N GLY A 106 6.87 -9.97 -14.96
CA GLY A 106 7.05 -11.35 -15.42
C GLY A 106 7.45 -12.34 -14.32
N SER A 107 7.57 -11.87 -13.08
CA SER A 107 7.87 -12.66 -11.88
C SER A 107 6.68 -12.60 -10.93
N ILE A 108 6.39 -13.71 -10.25
CA ILE A 108 5.56 -13.67 -9.06
C ILE A 108 6.54 -13.50 -7.91
N GLU A 109 6.41 -12.49 -7.07
CA GLU A 109 7.34 -12.15 -5.99
C GLU A 109 6.69 -12.20 -4.59
N GLY A 110 7.36 -11.62 -3.59
CA GLY A 110 6.75 -11.33 -2.30
C GLY A 110 5.80 -10.14 -2.41
N ILE A 111 4.82 -10.06 -1.52
CA ILE A 111 3.78 -9.03 -1.62
C ILE A 111 4.32 -7.59 -1.52
N GLN A 112 5.39 -7.37 -0.75
CA GLN A 112 5.98 -6.04 -0.65
C GLN A 112 6.74 -5.70 -1.93
N SER A 113 7.35 -6.68 -2.59
CA SER A 113 8.01 -6.49 -3.89
C SER A 113 7.01 -6.13 -4.98
N GLU A 114 5.89 -6.86 -5.12
CA GLU A 114 4.82 -6.55 -6.08
C GLU A 114 4.24 -5.13 -5.88
N VAL A 115 3.97 -4.74 -4.63
CA VAL A 115 3.47 -3.39 -4.32
C VAL A 115 4.52 -2.33 -4.62
N THR A 116 5.80 -2.62 -4.37
CA THR A 116 6.92 -1.72 -4.69
C THR A 116 7.07 -1.53 -6.20
N GLY A 117 6.96 -2.60 -6.99
CA GLY A 117 6.97 -2.52 -8.45
C GLY A 117 5.82 -1.67 -9.00
N LEU A 118 4.61 -1.85 -8.46
CA LEU A 118 3.46 -0.98 -8.79
C LEU A 118 3.69 0.50 -8.45
N ILE A 119 4.35 0.80 -7.32
CA ILE A 119 4.74 2.18 -6.98
C ILE A 119 5.70 2.73 -8.03
N HIS A 120 6.77 2.01 -8.37
CA HIS A 120 7.74 2.43 -9.38
C HIS A 120 7.09 2.65 -10.76
N LEU A 121 6.14 1.81 -11.16
CA LEU A 121 5.41 1.99 -12.43
C LEU A 121 4.59 3.29 -12.45
N ILE A 122 4.01 3.69 -11.32
CA ILE A 122 3.31 4.97 -11.21
C ILE A 122 4.30 6.13 -11.22
N GLU A 123 5.42 6.04 -10.50
CA GLU A 123 6.49 7.03 -10.53
C GLU A 123 6.99 7.29 -11.96
N ASP A 124 7.31 6.22 -12.69
CA ASP A 124 7.73 6.27 -14.09
C ASP A 124 6.64 6.87 -14.98
N ALA A 125 5.38 6.46 -14.80
CA ALA A 125 4.26 7.01 -15.54
C ALA A 125 4.01 8.49 -15.24
N LEU A 126 4.22 8.96 -14.01
CA LEU A 126 4.09 10.37 -13.62
C LEU A 126 5.11 11.21 -14.39
N VAL A 127 6.36 10.78 -14.42
CA VAL A 127 7.43 11.47 -15.18
C VAL A 127 7.17 11.39 -16.69
N ALA A 128 6.80 10.21 -17.20
CA ALA A 128 6.52 10.01 -18.62
C ALA A 128 5.34 10.85 -19.13
N THR A 129 4.37 11.14 -18.26
CA THR A 129 3.23 12.03 -18.55
C THR A 129 3.53 13.51 -18.30
N GLY A 130 4.77 13.86 -17.97
CA GLY A 130 5.27 15.23 -17.95
C GLY A 130 5.32 15.90 -16.57
N LEU A 131 5.21 15.15 -15.47
CA LEU A 131 5.43 15.71 -14.13
C LEU A 131 6.93 16.03 -13.93
N ASP A 132 7.26 17.30 -13.69
CA ASP A 132 8.63 17.72 -13.38
C ASP A 132 8.92 17.63 -11.87
N THR A 133 9.61 16.56 -11.47
CA THR A 133 10.01 16.30 -10.07
C THR A 133 11.31 17.00 -9.68
N THR A 134 11.97 17.72 -10.59
CA THR A 134 13.30 18.29 -10.37
C THR A 134 13.30 19.26 -9.19
N GLY A 135 14.14 18.95 -8.20
CA GLY A 135 14.35 19.77 -7.00
C GLY A 135 13.25 19.67 -5.93
N LEU A 136 12.16 18.92 -6.16
CA LEU A 136 11.03 18.80 -5.24
C LEU A 136 10.66 17.35 -4.87
N GLY A 137 11.08 16.36 -5.67
CA GLY A 137 10.56 15.00 -5.54
C GLY A 137 9.09 14.89 -5.97
N PHE A 138 8.49 13.70 -5.84
CA PHE A 138 7.11 13.46 -6.25
C PHE A 138 6.10 14.25 -5.42
N GLU A 139 6.17 14.18 -4.08
CA GLU A 139 5.24 14.88 -3.18
C GLU A 139 5.20 16.39 -3.47
N GLY A 140 6.38 17.03 -3.52
CA GLY A 140 6.48 18.47 -3.77
C GLY A 140 6.01 18.87 -5.17
N ALA A 141 6.32 18.07 -6.20
CA ALA A 141 5.88 18.34 -7.57
C ALA A 141 4.36 18.16 -7.75
N LEU A 142 3.76 17.16 -7.09
CA LEU A 142 2.32 16.94 -7.11
C LEU A 142 1.56 18.04 -6.34
N GLY A 143 2.15 18.57 -5.26
CA GLY A 143 1.58 19.70 -4.53
C GLY A 143 1.63 21.03 -5.25
N ASP A 144 2.55 21.20 -6.20
CA ASP A 144 2.65 22.37 -7.07
C ASP A 144 1.70 22.24 -8.27
N THR A 145 0.58 22.96 -8.25
CA THR A 145 -0.40 22.95 -9.35
C THR A 145 0.12 23.48 -10.67
N THR A 146 1.27 24.17 -10.67
CA THR A 146 1.91 24.61 -11.91
C THR A 146 2.71 23.51 -12.60
N ARG A 147 3.00 22.40 -11.89
CA ARG A 147 3.77 21.26 -12.40
C ARG A 147 2.92 20.02 -12.65
N GLY A 148 1.98 19.73 -11.73
CA GLY A 148 1.11 18.56 -11.84
C GLY A 148 -0.25 18.87 -12.45
N THR A 149 -0.78 17.93 -13.22
CA THR A 149 -2.18 17.92 -13.65
C THR A 149 -3.09 17.34 -12.56
N PHE A 150 -4.40 17.53 -12.72
CA PHE A 150 -5.41 16.90 -11.85
C PHE A 150 -5.29 15.36 -11.85
N VAL A 151 -5.06 14.77 -13.03
CA VAL A 151 -4.94 13.31 -13.18
C VAL A 151 -3.69 12.80 -12.47
N GLN A 152 -2.55 13.47 -12.65
CA GLN A 152 -1.29 13.15 -11.95
C GLN A 152 -1.44 13.25 -10.43
N ARG A 153 -2.12 14.28 -9.93
CA ARG A 153 -2.43 14.38 -8.49
C ARG A 153 -3.32 13.24 -8.00
N GLY A 154 -4.35 12.85 -8.75
CA GLY A 154 -5.22 11.74 -8.34
C GLY A 154 -4.46 10.43 -8.19
N ALA A 155 -3.63 10.08 -9.18
CA ALA A 155 -2.81 8.86 -9.13
C ALA A 155 -1.68 8.97 -8.09
N GLY A 156 -0.97 10.09 -8.07
CA GLY A 156 0.14 10.33 -7.15
C GLY A 156 -0.28 10.42 -5.69
N TYR A 157 -1.50 10.90 -5.38
CA TYR A 157 -2.05 10.84 -4.03
C TYR A 157 -2.14 9.39 -3.52
N ASN A 158 -2.62 8.48 -4.37
CA ASN A 158 -2.77 7.07 -4.01
C ASN A 158 -1.43 6.35 -3.89
N MET A 159 -0.46 6.69 -4.74
CA MET A 159 0.93 6.23 -4.61
C MET A 159 1.49 6.63 -3.23
N LEU A 160 1.44 7.92 -2.89
CA LEU A 160 1.86 8.43 -1.59
C LEU A 160 1.06 7.81 -0.42
N PHE A 161 -0.23 7.53 -0.59
CA PHE A 161 -1.06 6.85 0.40
C PHE A 161 -0.52 5.45 0.73
N VAL A 162 -0.11 4.67 -0.26
CA VAL A 162 0.47 3.34 -0.05
C VAL A 162 1.90 3.43 0.52
N GLU A 163 2.70 4.38 0.06
CA GLU A 163 4.06 4.59 0.56
C GLU A 163 4.09 5.10 2.02
N GLU A 164 3.17 6.00 2.38
CA GLU A 164 3.08 6.58 3.73
C GLU A 164 2.45 5.64 4.75
N ASP A 165 1.76 4.59 4.30
CA ASP A 165 1.35 3.48 5.17
C ASP A 165 2.56 2.71 5.73
N LYS A 166 3.70 2.73 5.03
CA LYS A 166 4.99 2.09 5.39
C LYS A 166 4.96 0.57 5.52
N SER A 167 3.81 -0.09 5.27
CA SER A 167 3.72 -1.56 5.29
C SER A 167 3.97 -2.20 3.92
N LEU A 168 4.00 -1.40 2.84
CA LEU A 168 4.09 -1.87 1.45
C LEU A 168 3.02 -2.92 1.15
N GLY A 169 1.78 -2.62 1.56
CA GLY A 169 0.61 -3.45 1.30
C GLY A 169 0.31 -4.53 2.34
N VAL A 170 1.18 -4.80 3.32
CA VAL A 170 0.91 -5.82 4.35
C VAL A 170 -0.39 -5.54 5.10
N HIS A 171 -0.73 -4.29 5.40
CA HIS A 171 -1.96 -3.94 6.10
C HIS A 171 -3.25 -4.34 5.35
N ASN A 172 -3.27 -4.19 4.03
CA ASN A 172 -4.39 -4.61 3.19
C ASN A 172 -3.91 -4.86 1.74
N PRO A 173 -3.37 -6.05 1.43
CA PRO A 173 -2.63 -6.27 0.20
C PRO A 173 -3.53 -6.21 -1.03
N ASP A 174 -4.74 -6.76 -0.93
CA ASP A 174 -5.72 -6.69 -2.01
C ASP A 174 -6.06 -5.21 -2.33
N TYR A 175 -6.32 -4.40 -1.31
CA TYR A 175 -6.68 -2.98 -1.53
C TYR A 175 -5.50 -2.15 -2.04
N ALA A 176 -4.29 -2.37 -1.52
CA ALA A 176 -3.08 -1.68 -1.96
C ALA A 176 -2.79 -1.92 -3.46
N ILE A 177 -2.88 -3.18 -3.91
CA ILE A 177 -2.73 -3.51 -5.33
C ILE A 177 -3.84 -2.87 -6.17
N GLN A 178 -5.11 -3.01 -5.75
CA GLN A 178 -6.23 -2.43 -6.48
C GLN A 178 -6.07 -0.91 -6.67
N ILE A 179 -5.75 -0.18 -5.59
CA ILE A 179 -5.67 1.28 -5.67
C ILE A 179 -4.50 1.73 -6.55
N LEU A 180 -3.37 1.02 -6.55
CA LEU A 180 -2.23 1.32 -7.42
C LEU A 180 -2.52 0.98 -8.88
N GLN A 181 -3.05 -0.22 -9.17
CA GLN A 181 -3.40 -0.62 -10.55
C GLN A 181 -4.45 0.32 -11.17
N GLN A 182 -5.47 0.72 -10.40
CA GLN A 182 -6.47 1.69 -10.85
C GLN A 182 -5.86 3.10 -11.01
N SER A 183 -4.91 3.48 -10.17
CA SER A 183 -4.19 4.77 -10.30
C SER A 183 -3.31 4.81 -11.55
N TYR A 184 -2.60 3.72 -11.85
CA TYR A 184 -1.84 3.57 -13.10
C TYR A 184 -2.77 3.67 -14.31
N GLN A 185 -3.91 2.96 -14.28
CA GLN A 185 -4.90 3.03 -15.36
C GLN A 185 -5.47 4.43 -15.55
N TYR A 186 -5.77 5.12 -14.44
CA TYR A 186 -6.25 6.50 -14.48
C TYR A 186 -5.23 7.46 -15.08
N LEU A 187 -3.95 7.27 -14.76
CA LEU A 187 -2.85 8.10 -15.22
C LEU A 187 -2.49 7.87 -16.69
N THR A 188 -2.45 6.62 -17.13
CA THR A 188 -1.95 6.25 -18.46
C THR A 188 -3.05 5.98 -19.49
N GLY A 189 -4.28 5.76 -19.03
CA GLY A 189 -5.40 5.34 -19.86
C GLY A 189 -5.42 3.85 -20.20
N ALA A 190 -4.48 3.05 -19.69
CA ALA A 190 -4.37 1.62 -19.92
C ALA A 190 -4.08 0.84 -18.63
N PRO A 191 -4.56 -0.40 -18.47
CA PRO A 191 -4.20 -1.23 -17.32
C PRO A 191 -2.67 -1.45 -17.24
N VAL A 192 -2.19 -1.85 -16.06
CA VAL A 192 -0.78 -2.22 -15.86
C VAL A 192 -0.40 -3.30 -16.90
N PRO A 193 0.63 -3.07 -17.72
CA PRO A 193 0.99 -4.01 -18.79
C PRO A 193 1.40 -5.37 -18.24
N ASN A 194 0.91 -6.46 -18.84
CA ASN A 194 1.22 -7.86 -18.50
C ASN A 194 0.82 -8.33 -17.09
N ALA A 195 0.45 -7.42 -16.20
CA ALA A 195 -0.02 -7.74 -14.85
C ALA A 195 -1.37 -8.45 -14.86
N VAL A 196 -1.58 -9.27 -13.84
CA VAL A 196 -2.90 -9.70 -13.41
C VAL A 196 -3.58 -8.53 -12.73
N ILE A 197 -4.77 -8.15 -13.23
CA ILE A 197 -5.54 -7.05 -12.63
C ILE A 197 -6.39 -7.60 -11.48
N LEU A 198 -6.07 -7.15 -10.27
CA LEU A 198 -6.71 -7.62 -9.05
C LEU A 198 -8.16 -7.11 -8.95
N ARG A 199 -9.12 -8.03 -9.02
CA ARG A 199 -10.56 -7.75 -8.86
C ARG A 199 -11.13 -8.51 -7.67
N LYS A 200 -11.98 -7.84 -6.90
CA LYS A 200 -12.63 -8.45 -5.74
C LYS A 200 -13.46 -9.67 -6.18
N GLY A 201 -13.27 -10.78 -5.48
CA GLY A 201 -13.99 -12.03 -5.76
C GLY A 201 -13.44 -12.86 -6.92
N GLU A 202 -12.51 -12.32 -7.70
CA GLU A 202 -11.84 -13.03 -8.80
C GLU A 202 -10.42 -13.45 -8.37
N HIS A 203 -9.70 -12.54 -7.72
CA HIS A 203 -8.30 -12.74 -7.34
C HIS A 203 -8.07 -12.44 -5.86
N LYS A 204 -6.93 -12.93 -5.35
CA LYS A 204 -6.40 -12.62 -4.02
C LYS A 204 -4.92 -12.34 -4.15
N ALA A 205 -4.44 -11.33 -3.42
CA ALA A 205 -3.03 -10.97 -3.43
C ALA A 205 -2.17 -12.05 -2.78
N VAL A 206 -2.61 -12.53 -1.61
CA VAL A 206 -1.88 -13.51 -0.78
C VAL A 206 -2.84 -14.54 -0.20
N SER A 207 -2.33 -15.73 0.13
CA SER A 207 -3.07 -16.77 0.87
C SER A 207 -2.63 -16.88 2.32
N LYS A 208 -3.56 -17.30 3.18
CA LYS A 208 -3.26 -17.89 4.50
C LYS A 208 -3.15 -19.41 4.39
N PHE A 209 -2.48 -20.04 5.34
CA PHE A 209 -2.36 -21.50 5.45
C PHE A 209 -3.67 -22.15 5.93
#